data_AF-A0A537TUB1-F1
#
_entry.id   AF-A0A537TUB1-F1
#
_cell.length_a   1.000
_cell.length_b   1.000
_cell.length_c   1.000
_cell.angle_alpha   90.00
_cell.angle_beta   90.00
_cell.angle_gamma   90.00
#
_symmetry.space_group_name_H-M   'P 1'
#
loop_
_entity.id
_entity.type
_entity.pdbx_description
1 polymer ?
#
loop_
_entity_poly.entity_id
_entity_poly.type
_entity_poly.pdbx_seq_one_letter_code
_entity_poly.pdbx_strand_id
1 'polypeptide(L)'
;MGATVGIGLLLVAAAWLGGAWLVRAFRAGLTSMRADTAAQLGERSGEIDRRLDAMTHAMDRRLGELDVRVDRRLESATRTATQIHQELGKLGEANTQMLDRAKELGRLEQALRPPKARGGFGELLLGNLLADTFPADKYELQHTFRSGERVDAVIRLDRALVPVDAKFPLENFQR
;
A
#
# COMPACT_ATOMS: atom_id res chain seq x y z
N MET A 1 -107.52 35.83 -37.16
CA MET A 1 -106.82 35.27 -35.97
C MET A 1 -105.71 34.26 -36.31
N GLY A 2 -105.41 33.93 -37.58
CA GLY A 2 -104.37 32.95 -37.93
C GLY A 2 -102.92 33.45 -37.91
N ALA A 3 -102.67 34.74 -38.17
CA ALA A 3 -101.32 35.27 -38.33
C ALA A 3 -100.52 35.38 -37.01
N THR A 4 -101.18 35.67 -35.88
CA THR A 4 -100.52 35.81 -34.58
C THR A 4 -100.09 34.47 -33.99
N VAL A 5 -100.84 33.40 -34.26
CA VAL A 5 -100.50 32.03 -33.82
C VAL A 5 -99.26 31.51 -34.56
N GLY A 6 -99.13 31.80 -35.86
CA GLY A 6 -97.96 31.40 -36.65
C GLY A 6 -96.64 32.06 -36.20
N ILE A 7 -96.69 33.34 -35.80
CA ILE A 7 -95.51 34.07 -35.31
C ILE A 7 -95.06 33.52 -33.96
N GLY A 8 -95.99 33.19 -33.05
CA GLY A 8 -95.65 32.59 -31.76
C GLY A 8 -94.97 31.22 -31.90
N LEU A 9 -95.44 30.40 -32.86
CA LEU A 9 -94.89 29.07 -33.11
C LEU A 9 -93.47 29.11 -33.69
N LEU A 10 -93.19 30.09 -34.56
CA LEU A 10 -91.86 30.34 -35.10
C LEU A 10 -90.86 30.80 -34.02
N LEU A 11 -91.29 31.64 -33.08
CA LEU A 11 -90.43 32.08 -31.98
C LEU A 11 -90.06 30.93 -31.04
N VAL A 12 -91.02 30.04 -30.74
CA VAL A 12 -90.76 28.85 -29.92
C VAL A 12 -89.83 27.88 -30.65
N ALA A 13 -90.02 27.67 -31.94
CA ALA A 13 -89.13 26.82 -32.75
C ALA A 13 -87.71 27.40 -32.83
N ALA A 14 -87.57 28.72 -33.01
CA ALA A 14 -86.27 29.39 -33.02
C ALA A 14 -85.56 29.30 -31.65
N ALA A 15 -86.30 29.45 -30.55
CA ALA A 15 -85.77 29.27 -29.20
C ALA A 15 -85.31 27.82 -28.95
N TRP A 16 -86.08 26.83 -29.41
CA TRP A 16 -85.71 25.41 -29.34
C TRP A 16 -84.45 25.09 -30.17
N LEU A 17 -84.37 25.61 -31.40
CA LEU A 17 -83.21 25.46 -32.26
C LEU A 17 -81.98 26.16 -31.68
N GLY A 18 -82.14 27.35 -31.11
CA GLY A 18 -81.07 28.08 -30.41
C GLY A 18 -80.56 27.35 -29.17
N GLY A 19 -81.47 26.81 -28.35
CA GLY A 19 -81.13 25.99 -27.19
C GLY A 19 -80.43 24.69 -27.59
N ALA A 20 -80.92 24.00 -28.61
CA ALA A 20 -80.28 22.80 -29.15
C ALA A 20 -78.89 23.10 -29.74
N TRP A 21 -78.74 24.22 -30.44
CA TRP A 21 -77.45 24.67 -30.96
C TRP A 21 -76.47 25.00 -29.83
N LEU A 22 -76.92 25.71 -28.79
CA LEU A 22 -76.09 26.06 -27.62
C LEU A 22 -75.62 24.80 -26.88
N VAL A 23 -76.52 23.84 -26.62
CA VAL A 23 -76.18 22.57 -25.96
C VAL A 23 -75.22 21.75 -26.82
N ARG A 24 -75.40 21.74 -28.14
CA ARG A 24 -74.50 21.05 -29.07
C ARG A 24 -73.12 21.71 -29.11
N ALA A 25 -73.06 23.04 -29.15
CA ALA A 25 -71.82 23.81 -29.13
C ALA A 25 -71.06 23.63 -27.81
N PHE A 26 -71.78 23.66 -26.69
CA PHE A 26 -71.20 23.44 -25.36
C PHE A 26 -70.69 22.00 -25.19
N ARG A 27 -71.43 20.99 -25.65
CA ARG A 27 -70.97 19.60 -25.67
C ARG A 27 -69.73 19.40 -26.54
N ALA A 28 -69.68 20.04 -27.72
CA ALA A 28 -68.52 19.99 -28.61
C ALA A 28 -67.27 20.63 -27.99
N GLY A 29 -67.43 21.74 -27.25
CA GLY A 29 -66.35 22.37 -26.48
C GLY A 29 -65.79 21.47 -25.38
N LEU A 30 -66.67 20.79 -24.62
CA LEU A 30 -66.23 19.87 -23.57
C LEU A 30 -65.52 18.63 -24.13
N THR A 31 -65.94 18.12 -25.28
CA THR A 31 -65.27 16.97 -25.93
C THR A 31 -63.90 17.33 -26.49
N SER A 32 -63.73 18.52 -27.06
CA SER A 32 -62.43 19.00 -27.58
C SER A 32 -61.45 19.25 -26.44
N MET A 33 -61.87 19.92 -25.36
CA MET A 33 -61.02 20.10 -24.17
C MET A 33 -60.56 18.78 -23.56
N ARG A 34 -61.47 17.79 -23.44
CA ARG A 34 -61.10 16.45 -22.96
C ARG A 34 -60.11 15.75 -23.90
N ALA A 35 -60.32 15.86 -25.21
CA ALA A 35 -59.42 15.28 -26.21
C ALA A 35 -58.02 15.92 -26.15
N ASP A 36 -57.93 17.25 -26.05
CA ASP A 36 -56.66 17.98 -25.95
C ASP A 36 -55.91 17.63 -24.65
N THR A 37 -56.62 17.55 -23.52
CA THR A 37 -56.00 17.13 -22.25
C THR A 37 -55.51 15.68 -22.31
N ALA A 38 -56.25 14.77 -22.94
CA ALA A 38 -55.84 13.38 -23.12
C ALA A 38 -54.62 13.27 -24.04
N ALA A 39 -54.58 14.03 -25.12
CA ALA A 39 -53.45 14.08 -26.04
C ALA A 39 -52.18 14.62 -25.36
N GLN A 40 -52.29 15.73 -24.62
CA GLN A 40 -51.17 16.30 -23.88
C GLN A 40 -50.64 15.37 -22.79
N LEU A 41 -51.52 14.63 -22.10
CA LEU A 41 -51.12 13.63 -21.12
C LEU A 41 -50.40 12.44 -21.77
N GLY A 42 -50.88 11.97 -22.92
CA GLY A 42 -50.23 10.90 -23.68
C GLY A 42 -48.83 11.30 -24.16
N GLU A 43 -48.68 12.53 -24.65
CA GLU A 43 -47.39 13.06 -25.10
C GLU A 43 -46.41 13.21 -23.92
N ARG A 44 -46.86 13.79 -22.80
CA ARG A 44 -46.04 13.90 -21.58
C ARG A 44 -45.65 12.54 -21.01
N SER A 45 -46.57 11.57 -21.00
CA SER A 45 -46.27 10.20 -20.56
C SER A 45 -45.19 9.58 -21.44
N GLY A 46 -45.33 9.68 -22.76
CA GLY A 46 -44.34 9.15 -23.69
C GLY A 46 -42.98 9.85 -23.62
N GLU A 47 -42.95 11.14 -23.29
CA GLU A 47 -41.70 11.85 -23.03
C GLU A 47 -41.03 11.38 -21.73
N ILE A 48 -41.82 11.18 -20.67
CA ILE A 48 -41.33 10.64 -19.39
C ILE A 48 -40.75 9.24 -19.60
N ASP A 49 -41.43 8.36 -20.32
CA ASP A 49 -40.93 7.01 -20.60
C ASP A 49 -39.59 7.04 -21.33
N ARG A 50 -39.45 7.88 -22.36
CA ARG A 50 -38.18 8.06 -23.08
C ARG A 50 -37.07 8.60 -22.17
N ARG A 51 -37.38 9.54 -21.27
CA ARG A 51 -36.41 10.08 -20.30
C ARG A 51 -35.99 9.02 -19.28
N LEU A 52 -36.92 8.20 -18.80
CA LEU A 52 -36.64 7.09 -17.88
C LEU A 52 -35.75 6.03 -18.54
N ASP A 53 -36.03 5.66 -19.79
CA ASP A 53 -35.19 4.74 -20.57
C ASP A 53 -33.77 5.31 -20.77
N ALA A 54 -33.67 6.57 -21.19
CA ALA A 54 -32.39 7.24 -21.37
C ALA A 54 -31.58 7.30 -20.06
N MET A 55 -32.27 7.56 -18.94
CA MET A 55 -31.65 7.58 -17.60
C MET A 55 -31.19 6.18 -17.18
N THR A 56 -32.01 5.15 -17.40
CA THR A 56 -31.68 3.75 -17.11
C THR A 56 -30.45 3.31 -17.89
N HIS A 57 -30.42 3.57 -19.21
CA HIS A 57 -29.25 3.28 -20.04
C HIS A 57 -28.00 4.10 -19.67
N ALA A 58 -28.17 5.32 -19.16
CA ALA A 58 -27.04 6.10 -18.65
C ALA A 58 -26.51 5.52 -17.32
N MET A 59 -27.40 5.05 -16.45
CA MET A 59 -27.02 4.36 -15.21
C MET A 59 -26.31 3.04 -15.50
N ASP A 60 -26.85 2.19 -16.39
CA ASP A 60 -26.21 0.91 -16.77
C ASP A 60 -24.80 1.11 -17.30
N ARG A 61 -24.59 2.11 -18.17
CA ARG A 61 -23.25 2.44 -18.69
C ARG A 61 -22.31 2.88 -17.57
N ARG A 62 -22.77 3.75 -16.66
CA ARG A 62 -21.96 4.20 -15.52
C ARG A 62 -21.63 3.07 -14.56
N LEU A 63 -22.57 2.16 -14.31
CA LEU A 63 -22.35 0.99 -13.47
C LEU A 63 -21.31 0.06 -14.12
N GLY A 64 -21.41 -0.20 -15.42
CA GLY A 64 -20.40 -0.97 -16.15
C GLY A 64 -19.01 -0.33 -16.13
N GLU A 65 -18.92 0.99 -16.30
CA GLU A 65 -17.65 1.72 -16.18
C GLU A 65 -17.05 1.68 -14.77
N LEU A 66 -17.91 1.74 -13.74
CA LEU A 66 -17.50 1.63 -12.34
C LEU A 66 -16.97 0.22 -12.04
N ASP A 67 -17.66 -0.81 -12.51
CA ASP A 67 -17.26 -2.21 -12.34
C ASP A 67 -15.84 -2.45 -12.88
N VAL A 68 -15.60 -2.06 -14.14
CA VAL A 68 -14.27 -2.14 -14.78
C VAL A 68 -13.21 -1.34 -14.00
N ARG A 69 -13.56 -0.18 -13.45
CA ARG A 69 -12.62 0.64 -12.67
C ARG A 69 -12.30 0.01 -11.32
N VAL A 70 -13.29 -0.58 -10.66
CA VAL A 70 -13.13 -1.27 -9.37
C VAL A 70 -12.26 -2.51 -9.57
N ASP A 71 -12.53 -3.33 -10.58
CA ASP A 71 -11.73 -4.50 -10.91
C ASP A 71 -10.25 -4.16 -11.13
N ARG A 72 -9.96 -3.13 -11.93
CA ARG A 72 -8.58 -2.66 -12.15
C ARG A 72 -7.91 -2.19 -10.86
N ARG A 73 -8.65 -1.53 -9.97
CA ARG A 73 -8.12 -1.07 -8.68
C ARG A 73 -7.85 -2.25 -7.74
N LEU A 74 -8.74 -3.23 -7.70
CA LEU A 74 -8.56 -4.46 -6.92
C LEU A 74 -7.38 -5.27 -7.44
N GLU A 75 -7.24 -5.43 -8.75
CA GLU A 75 -6.10 -6.11 -9.36
C GLU A 75 -4.78 -5.41 -9.01
N SER A 76 -4.73 -4.08 -9.15
CA SER A 76 -3.56 -3.30 -8.76
C SER A 76 -3.23 -3.42 -7.27
N ALA A 77 -4.24 -3.38 -6.40
CA ALA A 77 -4.05 -3.52 -4.96
C ALA A 77 -3.50 -4.91 -4.60
N THR A 78 -4.04 -5.97 -5.21
CA THR A 78 -3.54 -7.34 -5.04
C THR A 78 -2.09 -7.47 -5.50
N ARG A 79 -1.73 -6.92 -6.67
CA ARG A 79 -0.34 -6.93 -7.16
C ARG A 79 0.61 -6.22 -6.19
N THR A 80 0.25 -5.04 -5.72
CA THR A 80 1.04 -4.29 -4.73
C THR A 80 1.19 -5.07 -3.42
N ALA A 81 0.10 -5.67 -2.92
CA ALA A 81 0.14 -6.50 -1.72
C ALA A 81 1.06 -7.73 -1.89
N THR A 82 0.99 -8.40 -3.04
CA THR A 82 1.90 -9.52 -3.36
C THR A 82 3.35 -9.06 -3.41
N GLN A 83 3.65 -7.90 -4.01
CA GLN A 83 5.01 -7.35 -4.05
C GLN A 83 5.53 -7.03 -2.65
N ILE A 84 4.73 -6.38 -1.81
CA ILE A 84 5.08 -6.10 -0.41
C ILE A 84 5.35 -7.41 0.33
N HIS A 85 4.52 -8.44 0.15
CA HIS A 85 4.73 -9.74 0.81
C HIS A 85 6.03 -10.41 0.35
N GLN A 86 6.38 -10.33 -0.94
CA GLN A 86 7.64 -10.84 -1.47
C GLN A 86 8.85 -10.08 -0.92
N GLU A 87 8.79 -8.75 -0.85
CA GLU A 87 9.86 -7.93 -0.28
C GLU A 87 10.04 -8.20 1.22
N LEU A 88 8.94 -8.32 1.97
CA LEU A 88 8.99 -8.72 3.39
C LEU A 88 9.57 -10.12 3.58
N GLY A 89 9.27 -11.07 2.68
CA GLY A 89 9.88 -12.40 2.68
C GLY A 89 11.40 -12.34 2.51
N LYS A 90 11.86 -11.57 1.51
CA LYS A 90 13.30 -11.32 1.28
C LYS A 90 13.98 -10.63 2.46
N LEU A 91 13.30 -9.68 3.11
CA LEU A 91 13.80 -9.02 4.32
C LEU A 91 13.87 -9.97 5.51
N GLY A 92 12.90 -10.89 5.67
CA GLY A 92 12.95 -11.94 6.67
C GLY A 92 14.15 -12.89 6.47
N GLU A 93 14.42 -13.27 5.23
CA GLU A 93 15.62 -14.04 4.85
C GLU A 93 16.90 -13.28 5.16
N ALA A 94 16.99 -12.00 4.77
CA ALA A 94 18.15 -11.16 5.04
C ALA A 94 18.38 -10.99 6.55
N ASN A 95 17.33 -10.80 7.35
CA ASN A 95 17.42 -10.69 8.81
C ASN A 95 17.90 -12.01 9.45
N THR A 96 17.46 -13.16 8.91
CA THR A 96 17.90 -14.48 9.38
C THR A 96 19.39 -14.70 9.08
N GLN A 97 19.83 -14.38 7.85
CA GLN A 97 21.24 -14.44 7.48
C GLN A 97 22.10 -13.47 8.32
N MET A 98 21.59 -12.28 8.63
CA MET A 98 22.28 -11.31 9.48
C MET A 98 22.39 -11.81 10.94
N LEU A 99 21.34 -12.42 11.48
CA LEU A 99 21.35 -13.08 12.79
C LEU A 99 22.36 -14.23 12.86
N ASP A 100 22.47 -15.05 11.80
CA ASP A 100 23.42 -16.15 11.78
C ASP A 100 24.87 -15.67 11.65
N ARG A 101 25.12 -14.61 10.87
CA ARG A 101 26.44 -13.93 10.87
C ARG A 101 26.75 -13.29 12.23
N ALA A 102 25.77 -12.70 12.91
CA ALA A 102 25.94 -12.14 14.25
C ALA A 102 26.24 -13.23 15.29
N LYS A 103 25.65 -14.43 15.18
CA LYS A 103 26.00 -15.59 16.02
C LYS A 103 27.42 -16.09 15.76
N GLU A 104 27.90 -16.02 14.52
CA GLU A 104 29.28 -16.39 14.17
C GLU A 104 30.29 -15.40 14.77
N LEU A 105 29.97 -14.10 14.79
CA LEU A 105 30.75 -13.08 15.49
C LEU A 105 30.71 -13.26 17.02
N GLY A 106 29.55 -13.61 17.60
CA GLY A 106 29.41 -13.91 19.03
C GLY A 106 30.19 -15.17 19.46
N ARG A 107 30.37 -16.15 18.56
CA ARG A 107 31.23 -17.33 18.81
C ARG A 107 32.71 -16.96 18.91
N LEU A 108 33.20 -16.00 18.13
CA LEU A 108 34.55 -15.46 18.27
C LEU A 108 34.73 -14.72 19.61
N GLU A 109 33.73 -13.93 20.03
CA GLU A 109 33.75 -13.25 21.33
C GLU A 109 33.77 -14.24 22.51
N GLN A 110 33.02 -15.34 22.41
CA GLN A 110 32.93 -16.36 23.46
C GLN A 110 34.18 -17.27 23.54
N ALA A 111 34.94 -17.42 22.46
CA ALA A 111 36.24 -18.08 22.47
C ALA A 111 37.32 -17.30 23.28
N LEU A 112 37.12 -16.00 23.51
CA LEU A 112 38.01 -15.12 24.29
C LEU A 112 37.62 -14.97 25.79
N ARG A 113 36.56 -15.66 26.25
CA ARG A 113 36.11 -15.57 27.66
C ARG A 113 37.01 -16.26 28.70
N PRO A 114 37.69 -17.39 28.44
CA PRO A 114 38.56 -18.01 29.44
C PRO A 114 39.88 -17.23 29.63
N PRO A 115 40.35 -16.97 30.86
CA PRO A 115 41.60 -16.23 31.12
C PRO A 115 42.84 -16.83 30.44
N LYS A 116 42.89 -18.17 30.34
CA LYS A 116 44.00 -18.90 29.68
C LYS A 116 44.00 -18.74 28.16
N ALA A 117 42.82 -18.69 27.53
CA ALA A 117 42.70 -18.48 26.09
C ALA A 117 43.07 -17.03 25.70
N ARG A 118 42.75 -16.06 26.57
CA ARG A 118 43.15 -14.66 26.43
C ARG A 118 44.67 -14.47 26.49
N GLY A 119 45.34 -15.10 27.46
CA GLY A 119 46.80 -15.11 27.54
C GLY A 119 47.42 -15.71 26.28
N GLY A 120 46.96 -16.90 25.87
CA GLY A 120 47.46 -17.57 24.67
C GLY A 120 47.23 -16.79 23.36
N PHE A 121 46.12 -16.07 23.23
CA PHE A 121 45.87 -15.21 22.05
C PHE A 121 46.79 -13.97 22.03
N GLY A 122 47.04 -13.37 23.21
CA GLY A 122 48.02 -12.29 23.35
C GLY A 122 49.44 -12.73 23.00
N GLU A 123 49.86 -13.90 23.49
CA GLU A 123 51.15 -14.52 23.16
C GLU A 123 51.28 -14.82 21.66
N LEU A 124 50.22 -15.30 21.02
CA LEU A 124 50.21 -15.59 19.57
C LEU A 124 50.30 -14.30 18.74
N LEU A 125 49.59 -13.24 19.11
CA LEU A 125 49.69 -11.93 18.47
C LEU A 125 51.08 -11.31 18.67
N LEU A 126 51.64 -11.40 19.88
CA LEU A 126 53.00 -10.96 20.17
C LEU A 126 54.01 -11.71 19.30
N GLY A 127 53.87 -13.03 19.18
CA GLY A 127 54.72 -13.86 18.33
C GLY A 127 54.66 -13.46 16.86
N ASN A 128 53.47 -13.21 16.32
CA ASN A 128 53.30 -12.73 14.95
C ASN A 128 53.93 -11.34 14.74
N LEU A 129 53.71 -10.40 15.67
CA LEU A 129 54.26 -9.06 15.59
C LEU A 129 55.80 -9.06 15.65
N LEU A 130 56.38 -9.92 16.49
CA LEU A 130 57.83 -10.09 16.55
C LEU A 130 58.38 -10.73 15.27
N ALA A 131 57.68 -11.71 14.70
CA ALA A 131 58.07 -12.34 13.44
C ALA A 131 58.01 -11.36 12.25
N ASP A 132 57.02 -10.46 12.24
CA ASP A 132 56.87 -9.43 11.20
C ASP A 132 57.91 -8.30 11.33
N THR A 133 58.35 -8.01 12.56
CA THR A 133 59.24 -6.86 12.85
C THR A 133 60.71 -7.25 12.92
N PHE A 134 61.03 -8.45 13.39
CA PHE A 134 62.39 -8.90 13.67
C PHE A 134 62.74 -10.23 12.97
N PRO A 135 64.00 -10.40 12.54
CA PRO A 135 64.54 -11.70 12.16
C PRO A 135 64.43 -12.73 13.31
N ALA A 136 64.22 -14.01 12.96
CA ALA A 136 63.99 -15.09 13.94
C ALA A 136 65.14 -15.33 14.94
N ASP A 137 66.35 -14.87 14.63
CA ASP A 137 67.53 -14.94 15.51
C ASP A 137 67.60 -13.79 16.54
N LYS A 138 66.79 -12.74 16.36
CA LYS A 138 66.79 -11.52 17.18
C LYS A 138 65.74 -11.52 18.28
N TYR A 139 64.91 -12.54 18.41
CA TYR A 139 63.97 -12.67 19.52
C TYR A 139 63.80 -14.13 19.95
N GLU A 140 63.28 -14.33 21.16
CA GLU A 140 62.92 -15.65 21.69
C GLU A 140 61.63 -15.52 22.51
N LEU A 141 60.69 -16.44 22.29
CA LEU A 141 59.42 -16.49 23.02
C LEU A 141 59.56 -17.32 24.30
N GLN A 142 58.78 -16.97 25.33
CA GLN A 142 58.74 -17.66 26.63
C GLN A 142 60.11 -17.82 27.30
N HIS A 143 60.94 -16.79 27.24
CA HIS A 143 62.29 -16.82 27.81
C HIS A 143 62.25 -16.85 29.34
N THR A 144 63.05 -17.73 29.94
CA THR A 144 63.21 -17.82 31.39
C THR A 144 64.62 -17.38 31.77
N PHE A 145 64.72 -16.30 32.53
CA PHE A 145 65.99 -15.78 33.02
C PHE A 145 66.62 -16.71 34.07
N ARG A 146 67.94 -16.60 34.27
CA ARG A 146 68.67 -17.34 35.31
C ARG A 146 68.17 -17.04 36.73
N SER A 147 67.50 -15.91 36.93
CA SER A 147 66.82 -15.53 38.17
C SER A 147 65.54 -16.33 38.45
N GLY A 148 65.03 -17.11 37.48
CA GLY A 148 63.76 -17.84 37.57
C GLY A 148 62.55 -17.05 37.08
N GLU A 149 62.71 -15.80 36.69
CA GLU A 149 61.65 -14.97 36.10
C GLU A 149 61.40 -15.37 34.64
N ARG A 150 60.13 -15.55 34.27
CA ARG A 150 59.70 -15.90 32.91
C ARG A 150 58.93 -14.73 32.31
N VAL A 151 59.27 -14.39 31.07
CA VAL A 151 58.64 -13.32 30.29
C VAL A 151 58.07 -13.87 28.98
N ASP A 152 57.09 -13.19 28.40
CA ASP A 152 56.40 -13.65 27.18
C ASP A 152 57.33 -13.68 25.97
N ALA A 153 58.25 -12.71 25.88
CA ALA A 153 59.31 -12.71 24.89
C ALA A 153 60.56 -11.94 25.37
N VAL A 154 61.68 -12.17 24.71
CA VAL A 154 62.90 -11.37 24.87
C VAL A 154 63.43 -10.98 23.50
N ILE A 155 63.86 -9.73 23.38
CA ILE A 155 64.53 -9.21 22.17
C ILE A 155 66.03 -9.19 22.43
N ARG A 156 66.80 -9.79 21.51
CA ARG A 156 68.26 -9.91 21.55
C ARG A 156 68.90 -8.72 20.85
N LEU A 157 69.49 -7.83 21.64
CA LEU A 157 70.37 -6.77 21.17
C LEU A 157 71.83 -7.18 21.42
N ASP A 158 72.77 -6.63 20.65
CA ASP A 158 74.16 -7.11 20.62
C ASP A 158 74.86 -7.08 21.99
N ARG A 159 74.37 -6.27 22.95
CA ARG A 159 74.91 -6.18 24.31
C ARG A 159 73.87 -6.34 25.42
N ALA A 160 72.61 -6.63 25.08
CA ALA A 160 71.52 -6.65 26.07
C ALA A 160 70.35 -7.53 25.64
N LEU A 161 69.63 -8.05 26.63
CA LEU A 161 68.34 -8.72 26.46
C LEU A 161 67.24 -7.78 26.97
N VAL A 162 66.22 -7.54 26.14
CA VAL A 162 65.07 -6.69 26.50
C VAL A 162 63.87 -7.59 26.75
N PRO A 163 63.41 -7.74 28.01
CA PRO A 163 62.22 -8.51 28.33
C PRO A 163 60.95 -7.80 27.87
N VAL A 164 59.99 -8.57 27.37
CA VAL A 164 58.67 -8.10 26.94
C VAL A 164 57.60 -8.93 27.65
N ASP A 165 56.74 -8.26 28.41
CA ASP A 165 55.54 -8.81 29.04
C ASP A 165 54.33 -8.15 28.37
N ALA A 166 53.59 -8.92 27.59
CA ALA A 166 52.54 -8.38 26.74
C ALA A 166 51.20 -8.49 27.46
N LYS A 167 50.85 -7.42 28.18
CA LYS A 167 49.51 -7.27 28.75
C LYS A 167 48.58 -6.62 27.73
N PHE A 168 47.64 -7.39 27.18
CA PHE A 168 46.64 -6.90 26.21
C PHE A 168 45.31 -6.54 26.87
N PRO A 169 45.02 -5.25 27.15
CA PRO A 169 43.68 -4.80 27.53
C PRO A 169 42.75 -4.77 26.30
N LEU A 170 41.62 -5.47 26.40
CA LEU A 170 40.58 -5.58 25.36
C LEU A 170 39.91 -4.23 24.99
N GLU A 171 40.10 -3.19 25.79
CA GLU A 171 39.45 -1.88 25.63
C GLU A 171 39.97 -1.06 24.45
N ASN A 172 41.14 -1.41 23.88
CA ASN A 172 41.73 -0.70 22.74
C ASN A 172 41.28 -1.22 21.37
N PHE A 173 40.44 -2.26 21.30
CA PHE A 173 39.92 -2.81 20.02
C PHE A 173 38.58 -2.20 19.60
N GLN A 174 38.01 -1.29 20.40
CA GLN A 174 36.73 -0.62 20.14
C GLN A 174 36.87 0.89 19.82
N ARG A 175 37.89 1.28 19.05
CA ARG A 175 37.95 2.62 18.43
C ARG A 175 38.04 2.52 16.93
#